data_AF-A0A1G0Z520-F1
#
_entry.id   AF-A0A1G0Z520-F1
#
_cell.length_a   1.000
_cell.length_b   1.000
_cell.length_c   1.000
_cell.angle_alpha   90.00
_cell.angle_beta   90.00
_cell.angle_gamma   90.00
#
_symmetry.space_group_name_H-M   'P 1'
#
loop_
_entity.id
_entity.type
_entity.pdbx_description
1 polymer ?
#
loop_
_entity_poly.entity_id
_entity_poly.type
_entity_poly.pdbx_seq_one_letter_code
_entity_poly.pdbx_strand_id
1 'polypeptide(L)'
;MKAKKTTMKIVKRIGGKSGLKKTAAAPDCGGNMEKLIKSGILEIFVIENKASWDHQEWLRLCEEISNSEFYPVDFDQVGLLLENKKTAYLEPRNAVIA
;
A
#
# COMPACT_ATOMS: atom_id res chain seq x y z
N MET A 1 -43.79 6.54 35.07
CA MET A 1 -42.56 5.72 35.02
C MET A 1 -41.58 6.40 34.05
N LYS A 2 -40.48 7.01 34.54
CA LYS A 2 -39.53 7.78 33.71
C LYS A 2 -38.27 6.94 33.47
N ALA A 3 -38.06 6.48 32.24
CA ALA A 3 -36.82 5.82 31.83
C ALA A 3 -35.72 6.89 31.62
N LYS A 4 -34.64 6.80 32.40
CA LYS A 4 -33.42 7.60 32.19
C LYS A 4 -32.64 6.98 31.04
N LYS A 5 -32.49 7.71 29.92
CA LYS A 5 -31.58 7.32 28.84
C LYS A 5 -30.16 7.74 29.24
N THR A 6 -29.35 6.75 29.59
CA THR A 6 -27.93 6.85 29.90
C THR A 6 -27.14 7.26 28.66
N THR A 7 -26.32 8.30 28.81
CA THR A 7 -25.40 8.79 27.78
C THR A 7 -24.21 7.84 27.64
N MET A 8 -24.00 7.30 26.44
CA MET A 8 -22.77 6.55 26.12
C MET A 8 -21.61 7.54 25.96
N LYS A 9 -20.62 7.40 26.84
CA LYS A 9 -19.34 8.11 26.77
C LYS A 9 -18.58 7.64 25.53
N ILE A 10 -18.27 8.57 24.62
CA ILE A 10 -17.29 8.35 23.57
C ILE A 10 -15.92 8.23 24.25
N VAL A 11 -15.39 7.02 24.31
CA VAL A 11 -14.03 6.74 24.78
C VAL A 11 -13.09 6.76 23.58
N LYS A 12 -12.10 7.62 23.73
CA LYS A 12 -10.95 7.85 22.85
C LYS A 12 -10.28 6.52 22.46
N ARG A 13 -10.29 6.19 21.17
CA ARG A 13 -9.36 5.21 20.59
C ARG A 13 -8.25 5.95 19.87
N ILE A 14 -7.16 6.15 20.60
CA ILE A 14 -5.82 6.28 20.02
C ILE A 14 -5.38 4.85 19.77
N GLY A 15 -5.23 4.46 18.51
CA GLY A 15 -4.76 3.15 18.13
C GLY A 15 -4.42 3.19 16.65
N GLY A 16 -3.24 2.81 16.22
CA GLY A 16 -2.03 2.45 16.91
C GLY A 16 -0.92 2.72 15.92
N LYS A 17 0.23 3.18 16.41
CA LYS A 17 1.45 3.16 15.63
C LYS A 17 1.70 1.69 15.28
N SER A 18 1.48 1.31 14.02
CA SER A 18 1.94 0.04 13.48
C SER A 18 3.46 0.10 13.45
N GLY A 19 4.07 -0.12 14.61
CA GLY A 19 5.48 -0.42 14.73
C GLY A 19 5.70 -1.81 14.14
N LEU A 20 5.95 -1.86 12.83
CA LEU A 20 6.68 -2.98 12.25
C LEU A 20 8.15 -2.79 12.65
N LYS A 21 8.56 -3.47 13.72
CA LYS A 21 9.97 -3.78 13.95
C LYS A 21 10.21 -5.15 13.34
N LYS A 22 10.89 -5.25 12.19
CA LYS A 22 11.47 -6.52 11.75
C LYS A 22 12.67 -6.31 10.80
N THR A 23 13.84 -6.24 11.44
CA THR A 23 15.14 -6.84 11.08
C THR A 23 15.38 -7.32 9.63
N ALA A 24 16.26 -6.62 8.91
CA ALA A 24 17.53 -7.14 8.37
C ALA A 24 18.39 -5.95 7.90
N ALA A 25 19.69 -5.99 8.16
CA ALA A 25 20.63 -4.89 7.92
C ALA A 25 21.20 -4.91 6.50
N ALA A 26 21.11 -3.79 5.77
CA ALA A 26 22.01 -3.35 4.68
C ALA A 26 21.80 -1.82 4.42
N PRO A 27 22.82 -1.07 3.97
CA PRO A 27 22.97 0.37 4.25
C PRO A 27 22.15 1.29 3.33
N ASP A 28 21.51 2.30 3.93
CA ASP A 28 20.92 3.50 3.32
C ASP A 28 19.68 3.36 2.40
N CYS A 29 18.88 2.31 2.58
CA CYS A 29 17.62 2.10 1.84
C CYS A 29 16.39 2.77 2.50
N GLY A 30 16.45 4.07 2.79
CA GLY A 30 15.33 4.81 3.41
C GLY A 30 14.47 5.59 2.40
N GLY A 31 15.11 6.25 1.43
CA GLY A 31 14.44 7.20 0.54
C GLY A 31 13.97 6.61 -0.81
N ASN A 32 14.59 5.54 -1.27
CA ASN A 32 14.35 5.02 -2.62
C ASN A 32 12.95 4.40 -2.78
N MET A 33 12.43 3.75 -1.73
CA MET A 33 11.06 3.25 -1.74
C MET A 33 10.04 4.38 -1.88
N GLU A 34 10.27 5.51 -1.20
CA GLU A 34 9.39 6.67 -1.29
C GLU A 34 9.44 7.30 -2.69
N LYS A 35 10.62 7.30 -3.34
CA LYS A 35 10.76 7.71 -4.75
C LYS A 35 10.03 6.77 -5.69
N LEU A 36 10.11 5.45 -5.49
CA LEU A 36 9.40 4.46 -6.29
C LEU A 36 7.87 4.66 -6.19
N ILE A 37 7.36 4.87 -4.98
CA ILE A 37 5.94 5.15 -4.74
C ILE A 37 5.51 6.44 -5.45
N LYS A 38 6.32 7.50 -5.35
CA LYS A 38 6.05 8.80 -6.01
C LYS A 38 6.17 8.72 -7.53
N SER A 39 6.99 7.81 -8.06
CA SER A 39 7.18 7.64 -9.50
C SER A 39 5.93 7.12 -10.22
N GLY A 40 4.98 6.50 -9.51
CA GLY A 40 3.75 5.99 -10.10
C GLY A 40 3.90 4.69 -10.90
N ILE A 41 5.11 4.12 -11.00
CA ILE A 41 5.39 2.86 -11.74
C ILE A 41 4.45 1.74 -11.29
N LEU A 42 4.24 1.59 -9.98
CA LEU A 42 3.34 0.57 -9.42
C LEU A 42 1.87 0.79 -9.82
N GLU A 43 1.45 2.05 -10.00
CA GLU A 43 0.08 2.37 -10.41
C GLU A 43 -0.12 2.10 -11.91
N ILE A 44 0.85 2.50 -12.73
CA ILE A 44 0.88 2.21 -14.16
C ILE A 44 0.83 0.69 -14.39
N PHE A 45 1.68 -0.07 -13.69
CA PHE A 45 1.70 -1.53 -13.76
C PHE A 45 0.34 -2.14 -13.45
N VAL A 46 -0.35 -1.69 -12.39
CA VAL A 46 -1.69 -2.17 -12.04
C VAL A 46 -2.71 -1.84 -13.13
N ILE A 47 -2.63 -0.65 -13.74
CA ILE A 47 -3.55 -0.22 -14.81
C ILE A 47 -3.32 -1.03 -16.09
N GLU A 48 -2.07 -1.20 -16.52
CA GLU A 48 -1.70 -1.96 -17.72
C GLU A 48 -2.11 -3.43 -17.61
N ASN A 49 -1.92 -4.01 -16.42
CA ASN A 49 -2.32 -5.38 -16.10
C ASN A 49 -3.79 -5.50 -15.66
N LYS A 50 -4.57 -4.41 -15.65
CA LYS A 50 -5.98 -4.39 -15.19
C LYS A 50 -6.20 -5.07 -13.84
N ALA A 51 -5.32 -4.78 -12.87
CA ALA A 51 -5.34 -5.38 -11.54
C ALA A 51 -5.17 -6.93 -11.52
N SER A 52 -4.65 -7.53 -12.61
CA SER A 52 -4.41 -8.96 -12.73
C SER A 52 -3.05 -9.21 -13.40
N TRP A 53 -2.08 -9.72 -12.65
CA TRP A 53 -0.76 -10.06 -13.17
C TRP A 53 -0.33 -11.44 -12.71
N ASP A 54 0.43 -12.12 -13.54
CA ASP A 54 1.05 -13.42 -13.25
C ASP A 54 2.46 -13.25 -12.67
N HIS A 55 3.07 -14.37 -12.28
CA HIS A 55 4.44 -14.38 -11.76
C HIS A 55 5.47 -13.80 -12.76
N GLN A 56 5.27 -13.98 -14.07
CA GLN A 56 6.19 -13.44 -15.08
C GLN A 56 6.15 -11.91 -15.14
N GLU A 57 4.97 -11.31 -15.06
CA GLU A 57 4.81 -9.86 -15.05
C GLU A 57 5.37 -9.26 -13.74
N TRP A 58 5.22 -9.98 -12.63
CA TRP A 58 5.89 -9.62 -11.37
C TRP A 58 7.42 -9.60 -11.49
N LEU A 59 8.03 -10.61 -12.13
CA LEU A 59 9.48 -10.65 -12.34
C LEU A 59 9.95 -9.50 -13.23
N ARG A 60 9.21 -9.21 -14.32
CA ARG A 60 9.52 -8.07 -15.20
C ARG A 60 9.52 -6.74 -14.45
N LEU A 61 8.54 -6.52 -13.58
CA LEU A 61 8.50 -5.34 -12.72
C LEU A 61 9.70 -5.30 -11.76
N CYS A 62 10.08 -6.44 -11.18
CA CYS A 62 11.25 -6.50 -10.30
C CYS A 62 12.54 -6.16 -11.05
N GLU A 63 12.69 -6.67 -12.28
CA GLU A 63 13.82 -6.34 -13.15
C GLU A 63 13.81 -4.84 -13.51
N GLU A 64 12.68 -4.26 -13.87
CA GLU A 64 12.56 -2.83 -14.19
C GLU A 64 12.97 -1.94 -13.01
N ILE A 65 12.50 -2.28 -11.80
CA ILE A 65 12.86 -1.56 -10.57
C ILE A 65 14.34 -1.75 -10.23
N SER A 66 14.88 -2.96 -10.44
CA SER A 66 16.29 -3.26 -10.19
C SER A 66 17.23 -2.56 -11.16
N ASN A 67 16.79 -2.29 -12.39
CA ASN A 67 17.54 -1.53 -13.40
C ASN A 67 17.38 -0.01 -13.24
N SER A 68 16.50 0.44 -12.35
CA SER A 68 16.23 1.85 -12.10
C SER A 68 16.99 2.40 -10.89
N GLU A 69 17.00 3.73 -10.76
CA GLU A 69 17.61 4.43 -9.61
C GLU A 69 16.94 4.14 -8.26
N PHE A 70 15.82 3.41 -8.27
CA PHE A 70 15.09 3.02 -7.08
C PHE A 70 15.77 1.85 -6.36
N TYR A 71 16.63 1.07 -7.01
CA TYR A 71 17.38 0.03 -6.33
C TYR A 71 18.41 0.64 -5.34
N PRO A 72 18.60 0.07 -4.14
CA PRO A 72 17.92 -1.09 -3.56
C PRO A 72 16.49 -0.78 -3.06
N VAL A 73 15.57 -1.74 -3.24
CA VAL A 73 14.21 -1.71 -2.64
C VAL A 73 13.86 -3.07 -2.01
N ASP A 74 12.85 -3.06 -1.14
CA ASP A 74 12.27 -4.25 -0.54
C ASP A 74 11.10 -4.77 -1.40
N PHE A 75 11.32 -5.87 -2.13
CA PHE A 75 10.31 -6.42 -3.04
C PHE A 75 9.09 -7.01 -2.32
N ASP A 76 9.23 -7.47 -1.06
CA ASP A 76 8.10 -7.87 -0.22
C ASP A 76 7.14 -6.68 0.01
N GLN A 77 7.69 -5.50 0.32
CA GLN A 77 6.92 -4.26 0.44
C GLN A 77 6.30 -3.81 -0.89
N VAL A 78 7.01 -3.98 -2.02
CA VAL A 78 6.45 -3.68 -3.35
C VAL A 78 5.21 -4.51 -3.63
N GLY A 79 5.24 -5.81 -3.32
CA GLY A 79 4.09 -6.70 -3.47
C GLY A 79 2.89 -6.24 -2.63
N LEU A 80 3.12 -5.84 -1.37
CA LEU A 80 2.06 -5.30 -0.51
C LEU A 80 1.45 -3.99 -1.07
N LEU A 81 2.27 -3.11 -1.64
CA LEU A 81 1.81 -1.87 -2.27
C LEU A 81 0.96 -2.14 -3.51
N LEU A 82 1.34 -3.11 -4.33
CA LEU A 82 0.56 -3.51 -5.50
C LEU A 82 -0.83 -4.02 -5.12
N GLU A 83 -0.95 -4.85 -4.09
CA GLU A 83 -2.26 -5.33 -3.63
C GLU A 83 -3.13 -4.19 -3.09
N ASN A 84 -2.55 -3.19 -2.41
CA ASN A 84 -3.27 -1.98 -2.01
C ASN A 84 -3.76 -1.17 -3.22
N LYS A 85 -2.91 -0.95 -4.23
CA LYS A 85 -3.27 -0.23 -5.46
C LYS A 85 -4.31 -0.99 -6.29
N LYS A 86 -4.21 -2.32 -6.36
CA LYS A 86 -5.21 -3.20 -6.96
C LYS A 86 -6.55 -3.11 -6.27
N THR A 87 -6.56 -3.10 -4.93
CA THR A 87 -7.81 -2.90 -4.17
C THR A 87 -8.44 -1.57 -4.53
N ALA A 88 -7.67 -0.48 -4.55
CA ALA A 88 -8.17 0.84 -4.95
C ALA A 88 -8.63 0.92 -6.41
N TYR A 89 -8.00 0.19 -7.32
CA TYR A 89 -8.40 0.09 -8.73
C TYR A 89 -9.72 -0.68 -8.91
N LEU A 90 -9.91 -1.75 -8.13
CA LEU A 90 -11.10 -2.60 -8.17
C LEU A 90 -12.25 -2.07 -7.31
N GLU A 91 -11.97 -1.19 -6.34
CA GLU A 91 -13.01 -0.53 -5.57
C GLU A 91 -13.91 0.23 -6.55
N PRO A 92 -15.20 -0.13 -6.63
CA PRO A 92 -16.13 0.63 -7.44
C PRO A 92 -16.11 2.04 -6.87
N ARG A 93 -15.72 3.04 -7.67
CA ARG A 93 -15.83 4.46 -7.30
C ARG A 93 -17.22 4.62 -6.73
N ASN A 94 -17.32 4.78 -5.40
CA ASN A 94 -18.60 4.93 -4.73
C ASN A 94 -19.29 6.08 -5.44
N ALA A 95 -20.33 5.72 -6.21
CA ALA A 95 -21.22 6.67 -6.81
C ALA A 95 -21.59 7.62 -5.68
N VAL A 96 -21.32 8.91 -5.90
CA VAL A 96 -21.91 9.96 -5.08
C VAL A 96 -23.41 9.82 -5.34
N ILE A 97 -24.07 8.99 -4.52
CA ILE A 97 -25.51 8.93 -4.40
C ILE A 97 -25.84 9.72 -3.14
N ALA A 98 -26.05 11.02 -3.33
CA ALA A 98 -26.98 11.89 -2.61
C ALA A 98 -26.83 13.31 -3.14
#